data_AF-A0A6G7C8H5-F1
#
_entry.id   AF-A0A6G7C8H5-F1
#
_cell.length_a   1.000
_cell.length_b   1.000
_cell.length_c   1.000
_cell.angle_alpha   90.00
_cell.angle_beta   90.00
_cell.angle_gamma   90.00
#
_symmetry.space_group_name_H-M   'P 1'
#
loop_
_entity.id
_entity.type
_entity.pdbx_description
1 polymer ?
#
loop_
_entity_poly.entity_id
_entity_poly.type
_entity_poly.pdbx_seq_one_letter_code
_entity_poly.pdbx_strand_id
1 'polypeptide(L)'
;MKKLKLSHGIVILILCTGLQGYAQFSGWKEKALQAGAALGAKKMGLDQVLKKPESITTSFEDVDQTGSKLPDLLVVKNAQPLYLLPKATEGGYVLCDGFYEMSAKSYCLKAGTFAPSQGDGYMYAPTLGPKQEIVTAILKNGEKHPEIKQHNIQELLWAIIARARFADFSGQLKLTAVALLSTAELTHLEGGMLGVLPASIMNQAKSKLPEAVQNVFEAENNIRQMVANGNYTYAEMEKYAIIAGMAPVRTDIPSGIWTLHPDGYYIRYFPSGYAITKVQLYVPKTLLVTGKRIVYNATNDIACPANIGSQRLAQTNEPLNPDYTIKLKSTCK
;
A
#
# COMPACT_ATOMS: atom_id res chain seq x y z
N MET A 1 74.39 -36.39 -15.21
CA MET A 1 74.03 -35.52 -16.36
C MET A 1 72.98 -36.23 -17.21
N LYS A 2 71.81 -35.58 -17.44
CA LYS A 2 70.81 -35.77 -18.54
C LYS A 2 70.27 -37.20 -18.79
N LYS A 3 69.02 -37.47 -19.17
CA LYS A 3 67.72 -36.77 -19.34
C LYS A 3 66.67 -37.88 -19.57
N LEU A 4 65.52 -37.75 -18.89
CA LEU A 4 64.13 -37.98 -19.31
C LEU A 4 63.78 -38.69 -20.66
N LYS A 5 62.86 -39.69 -20.61
CA LYS A 5 61.51 -39.80 -21.25
C LYS A 5 61.16 -41.27 -21.59
N LEU A 6 60.19 -41.90 -20.90
CA LEU A 6 58.72 -41.93 -21.09
C LEU A 6 58.26 -42.93 -22.18
N SER A 7 57.49 -43.98 -21.82
CA SER A 7 56.06 -44.15 -22.20
C SER A 7 55.55 -45.61 -22.24
N HIS A 8 54.25 -45.73 -21.92
CA HIS A 8 53.29 -46.86 -22.08
C HIS A 8 53.38 -48.00 -21.04
N GLY A 9 52.36 -48.33 -20.26
CA GLY A 9 50.98 -47.85 -20.15
C GLY A 9 50.23 -48.78 -19.20
N ILE A 10 49.35 -48.27 -18.33
CA ILE A 10 48.40 -49.09 -17.59
C ILE A 10 47.05 -48.36 -17.60
N VAL A 11 46.09 -49.08 -18.16
CA VAL A 11 44.65 -48.80 -18.22
C VAL A 11 44.08 -48.69 -16.80
N ILE A 12 43.37 -47.60 -16.50
CA ILE A 12 42.53 -47.52 -15.29
C ILE A 12 41.06 -47.47 -15.73
N LEU A 13 40.36 -48.49 -15.25
CA LEU A 13 38.95 -48.80 -15.37
C LEU A 13 38.10 -47.69 -14.71
N ILE A 14 37.20 -47.06 -15.48
CA ILE A 14 36.21 -46.13 -14.93
C ILE A 14 35.05 -46.95 -14.36
N LEU A 15 35.00 -47.04 -13.02
CA LEU A 15 33.82 -47.50 -12.28
C LEU A 15 32.88 -46.31 -12.08
N CYS A 16 31.72 -46.36 -12.74
CA CYS A 16 30.58 -45.47 -12.48
C CYS A 16 30.00 -45.77 -11.10
N THR A 17 30.39 -45.02 -10.08
CA THR A 17 29.59 -44.85 -8.86
C THR A 17 28.75 -43.58 -9.03
N GLY A 18 27.45 -43.77 -9.22
CA GLY A 18 26.49 -42.66 -9.26
C GLY A 18 26.41 -41.97 -7.91
N LEU A 19 27.04 -40.81 -7.80
CA LEU A 19 26.78 -39.87 -6.72
C LEU A 19 25.53 -39.07 -7.08
N GLN A 20 24.41 -39.37 -6.43
CA GLN A 20 23.28 -38.45 -6.31
C GLN A 20 23.72 -37.24 -5.47
N GLY A 21 24.36 -36.27 -6.11
CA GLY A 21 24.90 -35.05 -5.49
C GLY A 21 24.00 -33.82 -5.61
N TYR A 22 22.69 -33.98 -5.76
CA TYR A 22 21.74 -32.86 -5.86
C TYR A 22 20.73 -32.91 -4.72
N ALA A 23 21.06 -32.32 -3.56
CA ALA A 23 20.08 -31.84 -2.56
C ALA A 23 20.67 -31.16 -1.30
N GLN A 24 21.99 -30.99 -1.12
CA GLN A 24 22.52 -30.44 0.14
C GLN A 24 22.81 -28.92 0.16
N PHE A 25 22.67 -28.22 -0.97
CA PHE A 25 22.85 -26.76 -1.04
C PHE A 25 21.54 -25.95 -1.00
N SER A 26 20.38 -26.60 -1.04
CA SER A 26 19.08 -25.93 -0.83
C SER A 26 18.94 -25.56 0.64
N GLY A 27 19.06 -24.27 0.95
CA GLY A 27 19.00 -23.73 2.30
C GLY A 27 20.30 -23.08 2.79
N TRP A 28 21.45 -23.35 2.18
CA TRP A 28 22.69 -22.63 2.51
C TRP A 28 22.69 -21.21 1.98
N LYS A 29 22.13 -21.00 0.78
CA LYS A 29 21.94 -19.66 0.22
C LYS A 29 20.96 -18.84 1.05
N GLU A 30 19.86 -19.45 1.50
CA GLU A 30 18.88 -18.80 2.40
C GLU A 30 19.47 -18.54 3.78
N LYS A 31 20.19 -19.49 4.38
CA LYS A 31 20.90 -19.28 5.64
C LYS A 31 21.97 -18.20 5.54
N ALA A 32 22.69 -18.12 4.42
CA ALA A 32 23.68 -17.08 4.16
C ALA A 32 23.04 -15.70 3.92
N LEU A 33 21.91 -15.64 3.21
CA LEU A 33 21.11 -14.42 3.04
C LEU A 33 20.50 -13.95 4.36
N GLN A 34 19.95 -14.86 5.18
CA GLN A 34 19.44 -14.57 6.51
C GLN A 34 20.57 -14.14 7.46
N ALA A 35 21.73 -14.82 7.43
CA ALA A 35 22.90 -14.42 8.21
C ALA A 35 23.45 -13.06 7.76
N GLY A 36 23.47 -12.80 6.45
CA GLY A 36 23.88 -11.51 5.87
C GLY A 36 22.90 -10.38 6.21
N ALA A 37 21.59 -10.64 6.18
CA ALA A 37 20.55 -9.70 6.61
C ALA A 37 20.63 -9.45 8.13
N ALA A 38 20.87 -10.49 8.93
CA ALA A 38 21.07 -10.37 10.37
C ALA A 38 22.35 -9.60 10.72
N LEU A 39 23.45 -9.82 9.98
CA LEU A 39 24.69 -9.05 10.12
C LEU A 39 24.51 -7.59 9.66
N GLY A 40 23.76 -7.36 8.59
CA GLY A 40 23.40 -6.02 8.10
C GLY A 40 22.51 -5.26 9.10
N ALA A 41 21.51 -5.93 9.67
CA ALA A 41 20.65 -5.40 10.73
C ALA A 41 21.36 -5.26 12.09
N LYS A 42 22.43 -6.03 12.34
CA LYS A 42 23.30 -5.84 13.50
C LYS A 42 24.28 -4.69 13.30
N LYS A 43 24.70 -4.43 12.05
CA LYS A 43 25.56 -3.31 11.64
C LYS A 43 24.78 -1.98 11.55
N MET A 44 23.53 -2.02 11.13
CA MET A 44 22.57 -0.92 11.30
C MET A 44 22.03 -0.97 12.74
N GLY A 45 22.60 -0.18 13.64
CA GLY A 45 22.11 -0.14 15.02
C GLY A 45 20.60 0.13 15.11
N LEU A 46 19.96 -0.32 16.20
CA LEU A 46 18.51 -0.16 16.44
C LEU A 46 18.02 1.27 16.19
N ASP A 47 18.81 2.27 16.59
CA ASP A 47 18.47 3.68 16.38
C ASP A 47 18.34 4.05 14.90
N GLN A 48 19.12 3.44 14.01
CA GLN A 48 19.02 3.69 12.57
C GLN A 48 17.80 3.00 11.96
N VAL A 49 17.37 1.86 12.50
CA VAL A 49 16.15 1.17 12.07
C VAL A 49 14.91 1.96 12.50
N LEU A 50 14.88 2.42 13.74
CA LEU A 50 13.76 3.19 14.29
C LEU A 50 13.64 4.61 13.69
N LYS A 51 14.76 5.22 13.28
CA LYS A 51 14.76 6.55 12.65
C LYS A 51 14.34 6.55 11.18
N LYS A 52 14.21 5.39 10.53
CA LYS A 52 13.73 5.35 9.15
C LYS A 52 12.23 5.70 9.12
N PRO A 53 11.83 6.69 8.30
CA PRO A 53 10.42 7.05 8.18
C PRO A 53 9.59 5.86 7.64
N GLU A 54 8.29 5.89 7.94
CA GLU A 54 7.30 5.04 7.28
C GLU A 54 7.31 5.30 5.77
N SER A 55 6.96 4.29 4.95
CA SER A 55 6.91 4.45 3.49
C SER A 55 5.90 5.50 3.04
N ILE A 56 4.76 5.56 3.71
CA ILE A 56 3.74 6.62 3.63
C ILE A 56 3.64 7.23 5.03
N THR A 57 3.84 8.55 5.14
CA THR A 57 3.86 9.26 6.42
C THR A 57 2.57 10.00 6.74
N THR A 58 1.65 10.11 5.77
CA THR A 58 0.35 10.78 5.96
C THR A 58 -0.32 10.35 7.26
N SER A 59 -0.73 11.28 8.08
CA SER A 59 -1.46 11.01 9.32
C SER A 59 -2.60 12.00 9.52
N PHE A 60 -3.37 11.83 10.59
CA PHE A 60 -4.52 12.69 10.85
C PHE A 60 -4.09 14.13 11.18
N GLU A 61 -2.85 14.30 11.64
CA GLU A 61 -2.21 15.60 11.85
C GLU A 61 -1.99 16.37 10.53
N ASP A 62 -1.95 15.69 9.38
CA ASP A 62 -1.83 16.30 8.05
C ASP A 62 -3.19 16.71 7.46
N VAL A 63 -4.30 16.43 8.17
CA VAL A 63 -5.65 16.83 7.73
C VAL A 63 -5.85 18.31 8.01
N ASP A 64 -6.11 19.08 6.96
CA ASP A 64 -6.64 20.44 7.11
C ASP A 64 -8.13 20.36 7.45
N GLN A 65 -8.45 20.63 8.71
CA GLN A 65 -9.83 20.65 9.19
C GLN A 65 -10.53 21.98 8.88
N THR A 66 -9.82 22.99 8.39
CA THR A 66 -10.38 24.32 8.09
C THR A 66 -11.52 24.21 7.07
N GLY A 67 -12.66 24.81 7.40
CA GLY A 67 -13.83 24.80 6.53
C GLY A 67 -14.60 23.47 6.48
N SER A 68 -14.16 22.44 7.21
CA SER A 68 -14.88 21.17 7.34
C SER A 68 -16.31 21.36 7.86
N LYS A 69 -17.20 20.44 7.49
CA LYS A 69 -18.63 20.50 7.85
C LYS A 69 -19.08 19.20 8.48
N LEU A 70 -19.91 19.30 9.53
CA LEU A 70 -20.61 18.14 10.08
C LEU A 70 -21.46 17.46 8.99
N PRO A 71 -21.69 16.13 9.10
CA PRO A 71 -22.34 15.34 8.05
C PRO A 71 -23.67 15.92 7.54
N ASP A 72 -24.46 16.50 8.45
CA ASP A 72 -25.82 16.99 8.19
C ASP A 72 -25.88 18.42 7.65
N LEU A 73 -24.77 19.16 7.66
CA LEU A 73 -24.73 20.56 7.18
C LEU A 73 -24.84 20.66 5.65
N LEU A 74 -24.34 19.65 4.93
CA LEU A 74 -24.51 19.55 3.48
C LEU A 74 -25.49 18.41 3.19
N VAL A 75 -26.77 18.78 3.02
CA VAL A 75 -27.83 17.83 2.70
C VAL A 75 -27.63 17.31 1.27
N VAL A 76 -27.17 16.08 1.15
CA VAL A 76 -26.98 15.42 -0.15
C VAL A 76 -28.33 15.21 -0.82
N LYS A 77 -28.57 15.93 -1.92
CA LYS A 77 -29.75 15.77 -2.76
C LYS A 77 -29.31 15.47 -4.17
N ASN A 78 -29.95 14.49 -4.81
CA ASN A 78 -29.70 14.12 -6.20
C ASN A 78 -28.22 13.84 -6.50
N ALA A 79 -27.51 13.12 -5.62
CA ALA A 79 -26.15 12.69 -5.91
C ALA A 79 -26.10 11.90 -7.21
N GLN A 80 -25.21 12.29 -8.10
CA GLN A 80 -25.05 11.68 -9.41
C GLN A 80 -23.85 10.71 -9.39
N PRO A 81 -23.83 9.70 -10.26
CA PRO A 81 -22.69 8.80 -10.32
C PRO A 81 -21.45 9.55 -10.81
N LEU A 82 -20.42 9.60 -9.96
CA LEU A 82 -19.15 10.28 -10.26
C LEU A 82 -18.46 9.69 -11.48
N TYR A 83 -18.60 8.37 -11.69
CA TYR A 83 -17.97 7.65 -12.79
C TYR A 83 -18.54 7.97 -14.18
N LEU A 84 -19.64 8.72 -14.27
CA LEU A 84 -20.20 9.21 -15.53
C LEU A 84 -19.68 10.58 -15.93
N LEU A 85 -18.94 11.26 -15.04
CA LEU A 85 -18.27 12.51 -15.38
C LEU A 85 -17.17 12.29 -16.43
N PRO A 86 -16.84 13.31 -17.24
CA PRO A 86 -15.75 13.21 -18.21
C PRO A 86 -14.44 12.83 -17.52
N LYS A 87 -13.69 11.87 -18.08
CA LYS A 87 -12.33 11.55 -17.59
C LYS A 87 -11.35 12.65 -17.97
N ALA A 88 -10.38 12.96 -17.10
CA ALA A 88 -9.24 13.80 -17.48
C ALA A 88 -8.13 12.95 -18.13
N THR A 89 -7.22 13.60 -18.87
CA THR A 89 -6.16 12.93 -19.63
C THR A 89 -5.26 12.07 -18.75
N GLU A 90 -4.95 12.54 -17.54
CA GLU A 90 -4.08 11.88 -16.55
C GLU A 90 -4.83 10.94 -15.59
N GLY A 91 -6.08 10.59 -15.91
CA GLY A 91 -7.00 9.86 -15.03
C GLY A 91 -7.88 10.77 -14.19
N GLY A 92 -8.70 10.18 -13.31
CA GLY A 92 -9.68 10.94 -12.53
C GLY A 92 -10.84 11.51 -13.36
N TYR A 93 -11.67 12.33 -12.72
CA TYR A 93 -12.94 12.84 -13.23
C TYR A 93 -12.96 14.37 -13.22
N VAL A 94 -13.33 14.98 -14.33
CA VAL A 94 -13.54 16.43 -14.45
C VAL A 94 -14.82 16.79 -13.72
N LEU A 95 -14.69 17.63 -12.69
CA LEU A 95 -15.79 17.98 -11.82
C LEU A 95 -16.66 19.10 -12.39
N CYS A 96 -17.96 18.98 -12.13
CA CYS A 96 -18.99 19.96 -12.45
C CYS A 96 -19.80 20.26 -11.18
N ASP A 97 -20.64 21.29 -11.16
CA ASP A 97 -21.34 21.65 -9.92
C ASP A 97 -22.34 20.56 -9.51
N GLY A 98 -22.55 20.42 -8.20
CA GLY A 98 -23.52 19.48 -7.62
C GLY A 98 -22.89 18.38 -6.76
N PHE A 99 -23.71 17.37 -6.48
CA PHE A 99 -23.33 16.22 -5.65
C PHE A 99 -22.99 15.01 -6.51
N TYR A 100 -21.90 14.32 -6.17
CA TYR A 100 -21.47 13.11 -6.86
C TYR A 100 -21.10 12.01 -5.88
N GLU A 101 -21.25 10.76 -6.29
CA GLU A 101 -20.83 9.62 -5.49
C GLU A 101 -20.33 8.44 -6.31
N MET A 102 -19.44 7.65 -5.73
CA MET A 102 -18.95 6.40 -6.28
C MET A 102 -18.42 5.51 -5.15
N SER A 103 -18.74 4.23 -5.21
CA SER A 103 -18.00 3.20 -4.47
C SER A 103 -16.83 2.76 -5.32
N ALA A 104 -15.62 2.81 -4.78
CA ALA A 104 -14.40 2.43 -5.48
C ALA A 104 -13.63 1.36 -4.71
N LYS A 105 -12.73 0.66 -5.41
CA LYS A 105 -11.72 -0.16 -4.74
C LYS A 105 -10.83 0.75 -3.90
N SER A 106 -10.57 0.33 -2.67
CA SER A 106 -9.61 0.97 -1.79
C SER A 106 -8.58 -0.03 -1.26
N TYR A 107 -7.51 0.53 -0.73
CA TYR A 107 -6.35 -0.21 -0.27
C TYR A 107 -5.86 0.34 1.05
N CYS A 108 -5.52 -0.58 1.94
CA CYS A 108 -4.90 -0.32 3.22
C CYS A 108 -3.44 0.13 3.02
N LEU A 109 -3.10 1.30 3.55
CA LEU A 109 -1.75 1.89 3.51
C LEU A 109 -1.01 1.84 4.86
N LYS A 110 -1.48 1.04 5.82
CA LYS A 110 -0.83 0.87 7.12
C LYS A 110 -0.94 -0.58 7.62
N ALA A 111 0.17 -1.26 7.86
CA ALA A 111 0.12 -2.61 8.46
C ALA A 111 0.07 -2.52 9.99
N GLY A 112 -0.55 -3.51 10.65
CA GLY A 112 -0.62 -3.59 12.10
C GLY A 112 -1.57 -2.58 12.73
N THR A 113 -2.68 -2.27 12.05
CA THR A 113 -3.73 -1.37 12.55
C THR A 113 -5.13 -1.97 12.32
N PHE A 114 -6.12 -1.47 13.07
CA PHE A 114 -7.51 -1.92 12.95
C PHE A 114 -8.09 -1.58 11.58
N ALA A 115 -8.88 -2.49 11.00
CA ALA A 115 -9.71 -2.17 9.85
C ALA A 115 -10.68 -1.01 10.19
N PRO A 116 -11.18 -0.27 9.18
CA PRO A 116 -12.19 0.76 9.42
C PRO A 116 -13.37 0.23 10.22
N SER A 117 -13.67 0.89 11.34
CA SER A 117 -14.77 0.55 12.24
C SER A 117 -15.97 1.47 12.02
N GLN A 118 -17.13 1.07 12.54
CA GLN A 118 -18.34 1.89 12.48
C GLN A 118 -18.19 3.13 13.38
N GLY A 119 -18.58 4.29 12.86
CA GLY A 119 -18.59 5.55 13.62
C GLY A 119 -17.35 6.42 13.45
N ASP A 120 -16.21 5.84 13.04
CA ASP A 120 -14.99 6.59 12.77
C ASP A 120 -15.15 7.55 11.59
N GLY A 121 -14.76 8.81 11.78
CA GLY A 121 -14.65 9.80 10.72
C GLY A 121 -13.34 9.68 9.95
N TYR A 122 -13.46 9.70 8.63
CA TYR A 122 -12.34 9.72 7.69
C TYR A 122 -12.33 11.06 6.97
N MET A 123 -11.17 11.71 6.95
CA MET A 123 -10.99 13.02 6.34
C MET A 123 -9.95 12.95 5.23
N TYR A 124 -10.02 13.89 4.29
CA TYR A 124 -9.02 13.99 3.24
C TYR A 124 -7.67 14.40 3.85
N ALA A 125 -6.61 13.70 3.45
CA ALA A 125 -5.24 14.11 3.66
C ALA A 125 -4.45 13.91 2.36
N PRO A 126 -3.42 14.74 2.11
CA PRO A 126 -2.51 14.50 0.99
C PRO A 126 -1.73 13.19 1.20
N THR A 127 -1.41 12.51 0.11
CA THR A 127 -0.43 11.42 0.17
C THR A 127 0.94 12.03 0.45
N LEU A 128 1.62 11.58 1.50
CA LEU A 128 2.94 12.04 1.93
C LEU A 128 3.84 10.85 2.24
N GLY A 129 5.15 11.06 2.12
CA GLY A 129 6.17 10.09 2.52
C GLY A 129 7.07 9.64 1.35
N PRO A 130 8.17 8.94 1.65
CA PRO A 130 9.22 8.62 0.67
C PRO A 130 8.76 7.70 -0.47
N LYS A 131 7.63 6.98 -0.33
CA LYS A 131 7.09 6.08 -1.35
C LYS A 131 5.76 6.57 -1.95
N GLN A 132 5.41 7.84 -1.74
CA GLN A 132 4.20 8.46 -2.30
C GLN A 132 4.06 8.20 -3.81
N GLU A 133 5.08 8.54 -4.60
CA GLU A 133 5.02 8.41 -6.06
C GLU A 133 4.80 6.96 -6.50
N ILE A 134 5.48 6.00 -5.86
CA ILE A 134 5.35 4.57 -6.14
C ILE A 134 3.95 4.07 -5.80
N VAL A 135 3.39 4.47 -4.66
CA VAL A 135 2.02 4.09 -4.27
C VAL A 135 1.01 4.67 -5.25
N THR A 136 1.12 5.95 -5.61
CA THR A 136 0.26 6.57 -6.62
C THR A 136 0.38 5.88 -7.98
N ALA A 137 1.59 5.50 -8.40
CA ALA A 137 1.83 4.76 -9.64
C ALA A 137 1.15 3.39 -9.63
N ILE A 138 1.27 2.62 -8.54
CA ILE A 138 0.59 1.32 -8.37
C ILE A 138 -0.92 1.47 -8.52
N LEU A 139 -1.50 2.46 -7.84
CA LEU A 139 -2.95 2.68 -7.89
C LEU A 139 -3.41 3.02 -9.30
N LYS A 140 -2.72 3.96 -9.97
CA LYS A 140 -3.03 4.40 -11.34
C LYS A 140 -2.86 3.29 -12.38
N ASN A 141 -1.79 2.52 -12.27
CA ASN A 141 -1.53 1.41 -13.19
C ASN A 141 -2.47 0.24 -12.88
N GLY A 142 -2.86 0.02 -11.63
CA GLY A 142 -3.87 -0.96 -11.25
C GLY A 142 -5.18 -0.78 -12.01
N GLU A 143 -5.61 0.47 -12.26
CA GLU A 143 -6.81 0.78 -13.05
C GLU A 143 -6.71 0.33 -14.52
N LYS A 144 -5.49 0.12 -15.02
CA LYS A 144 -5.20 -0.29 -16.40
C LYS A 144 -4.97 -1.80 -16.51
N HIS A 145 -4.94 -2.50 -15.39
CA HIS A 145 -4.60 -3.92 -15.28
C HIS A 145 -5.70 -4.70 -14.55
N PRO A 146 -6.93 -4.81 -15.12
CA PRO A 146 -8.07 -5.47 -14.49
C PRO A 146 -7.86 -6.97 -14.26
N GLU A 147 -6.90 -7.58 -14.94
CA GLU A 147 -6.47 -8.97 -14.73
C GLU A 147 -5.75 -9.17 -13.39
N ILE A 148 -5.19 -8.10 -12.80
CA ILE A 148 -4.53 -8.15 -11.51
C ILE A 148 -5.59 -8.00 -10.42
N LYS A 149 -5.73 -9.05 -9.61
CA LYS A 149 -6.67 -9.07 -8.49
C LYS A 149 -6.31 -7.99 -7.46
N GLN A 150 -7.33 -7.36 -6.87
CA GLN A 150 -7.17 -6.37 -5.80
C GLN A 150 -6.29 -6.89 -4.65
N HIS A 151 -6.45 -8.15 -4.27
CA HIS A 151 -5.61 -8.80 -3.25
C HIS A 151 -4.12 -8.75 -3.58
N ASN A 152 -3.74 -8.98 -4.85
CA ASN A 152 -2.34 -8.94 -5.28
C ASN A 152 -1.77 -7.51 -5.17
N ILE A 153 -2.58 -6.50 -5.49
CA ILE A 153 -2.21 -5.09 -5.34
C ILE A 153 -2.06 -4.73 -3.86
N GLN A 154 -2.99 -5.20 -3.01
CA GLN A 154 -2.93 -4.99 -1.57
C GLN A 154 -1.67 -5.63 -0.94
N GLU A 155 -1.32 -6.85 -1.33
CA GLU A 155 -0.07 -7.50 -0.90
C GLU A 155 1.17 -6.71 -1.33
N LEU A 156 1.18 -6.17 -2.56
CA LEU A 156 2.28 -5.32 -3.04
C LEU A 156 2.40 -4.05 -2.20
N LEU A 157 1.29 -3.37 -1.93
CA LEU A 157 1.27 -2.18 -1.09
C LEU A 157 1.77 -2.51 0.33
N TRP A 158 1.32 -3.62 0.94
CA TRP A 158 1.80 -4.06 2.24
C TRP A 158 3.29 -4.39 2.27
N ALA A 159 3.83 -5.02 1.23
CA ALA A 159 5.27 -5.26 1.12
C ALA A 159 6.07 -3.95 1.08
N ILE A 160 5.57 -2.94 0.35
CA ILE A 160 6.20 -1.61 0.25
C ILE A 160 6.10 -0.85 1.58
N ILE A 161 4.95 -0.90 2.24
CA ILE A 161 4.73 -0.32 3.58
C ILE A 161 5.69 -0.96 4.59
N ALA A 162 5.83 -2.28 4.52
CA ALA A 162 6.79 -3.05 5.31
C ALA A 162 8.26 -2.83 4.90
N ARG A 163 8.54 -1.97 3.91
CA ARG A 163 9.89 -1.65 3.43
C ARG A 163 10.68 -2.89 2.98
N ALA A 164 9.96 -3.90 2.50
CA ALA A 164 10.52 -5.12 1.98
C ALA A 164 11.27 -4.87 0.67
N ARG A 165 12.26 -5.72 0.37
CA ARG A 165 13.09 -5.60 -0.82
C ARG A 165 12.41 -6.25 -2.01
N PHE A 166 12.44 -5.59 -3.17
CA PHE A 166 11.92 -6.20 -4.39
C PHE A 166 12.65 -7.50 -4.71
N ALA A 167 13.95 -7.57 -4.47
CA ALA A 167 14.75 -8.80 -4.56
C ALA A 167 14.20 -9.95 -3.69
N ASP A 168 13.61 -9.63 -2.53
CA ASP A 168 13.03 -10.60 -1.61
C ASP A 168 11.56 -10.92 -1.93
N PHE A 169 10.91 -10.25 -2.88
CA PHE A 169 9.51 -10.55 -3.19
C PHE A 169 9.35 -11.98 -3.74
N SER A 170 8.24 -12.62 -3.35
CA SER A 170 7.80 -13.90 -3.89
C SER A 170 7.56 -13.81 -5.40
N GLY A 171 7.57 -14.95 -6.11
CA GLY A 171 7.42 -14.96 -7.57
C GLY A 171 6.16 -14.23 -8.05
N GLN A 172 5.02 -14.51 -7.43
CA GLN A 172 3.76 -13.86 -7.78
C GLN A 172 3.77 -12.36 -7.47
N LEU A 173 4.34 -11.96 -6.34
CA LEU A 173 4.42 -10.56 -5.94
C LEU A 173 5.36 -9.76 -6.87
N LYS A 174 6.46 -10.37 -7.33
CA LYS A 174 7.34 -9.80 -8.36
C LYS A 174 6.61 -9.57 -9.68
N LEU A 175 5.79 -10.53 -10.12
CA LEU A 175 5.00 -10.38 -11.34
C LEU A 175 4.03 -9.19 -11.21
N THR A 176 3.33 -9.07 -10.09
CA THR A 176 2.47 -7.91 -9.81
C THR A 176 3.26 -6.60 -9.83
N ALA A 177 4.42 -6.54 -9.16
CA ALA A 177 5.26 -5.35 -9.13
C ALA A 177 5.77 -4.96 -10.53
N VAL A 178 6.26 -5.92 -11.31
CA VAL A 178 6.77 -5.68 -12.66
C VAL A 178 5.67 -5.27 -13.63
N ALA A 179 4.44 -5.73 -13.44
CA ALA A 179 3.30 -5.29 -14.24
C ALA A 179 2.89 -3.84 -13.93
N LEU A 180 3.05 -3.40 -12.68
CA LEU A 180 2.52 -2.11 -12.21
C LEU A 180 3.56 -1.00 -12.08
N LEU A 181 4.85 -1.31 -12.13
CA LEU A 181 5.94 -0.37 -11.88
C LEU A 181 6.98 -0.38 -12.99
N SER A 182 7.53 0.79 -13.29
CA SER A 182 8.68 0.96 -14.17
C SER A 182 9.96 0.41 -13.55
N THR A 183 10.97 0.15 -14.38
CA THR A 183 12.29 -0.30 -13.91
C THR A 183 12.95 0.68 -12.93
N ALA A 184 12.74 1.99 -13.12
CA ALA A 184 13.25 3.01 -12.22
C ALA A 184 12.55 2.94 -10.84
N GLU A 185 11.23 2.76 -10.82
CA GLU A 185 10.46 2.61 -9.58
C GLU A 185 10.80 1.30 -8.84
N LEU A 186 10.97 0.18 -9.56
CA LEU A 186 11.44 -1.08 -9.00
C LEU A 186 12.84 -0.94 -8.37
N THR A 187 13.73 -0.19 -9.03
CA THR A 187 15.05 0.12 -8.46
C THR A 187 14.93 1.02 -7.24
N HIS A 188 13.96 1.94 -7.21
CA HIS A 188 13.71 2.76 -6.03
C HIS A 188 13.12 1.95 -4.87
N LEU A 189 12.42 0.83 -5.12
CA LEU A 189 12.09 -0.14 -4.07
C LEU A 189 13.34 -0.78 -3.45
N GLU A 190 14.46 -0.83 -4.19
CA GLU A 190 15.75 -1.26 -3.66
C GLU A 190 16.38 -0.25 -2.68
N GLY A 191 15.94 1.02 -2.69
CA GLY A 191 16.46 2.09 -1.84
C GLY A 191 15.66 2.31 -0.54
N GLY A 192 16.33 2.38 0.60
CA GLY A 192 15.73 2.71 1.91
C GLY A 192 15.17 1.53 2.72
N MET A 193 15.32 0.33 2.18
CA MET A 193 14.77 -0.93 2.69
C MET A 193 15.29 -1.45 4.03
N LEU A 194 14.47 -2.31 4.63
CA LEU A 194 14.80 -3.14 5.77
C LEU A 194 14.61 -4.61 5.35
N GLY A 195 15.60 -5.45 5.62
CA GLY A 195 15.41 -6.89 5.53
C GLY A 195 14.58 -7.41 6.70
N VAL A 196 14.37 -8.73 6.74
CA VAL A 196 13.79 -9.39 7.92
C VAL A 196 14.69 -9.10 9.13
N LEU A 197 14.10 -8.51 10.18
CA LEU A 197 14.81 -8.14 11.39
C LEU A 197 14.94 -9.36 12.32
N PRO A 198 16.13 -9.61 12.89
CA PRO A 198 16.32 -10.68 13.86
C PRO A 198 15.49 -10.47 15.13
N ALA A 199 15.12 -11.57 15.80
CA ALA A 199 14.34 -11.54 17.04
C ALA A 199 14.97 -10.67 18.15
N SER A 200 16.30 -10.62 18.24
CA SER A 200 17.00 -9.78 19.21
C SER A 200 16.75 -8.28 18.99
N ILE A 201 16.78 -7.83 17.73
CA ILE A 201 16.49 -6.43 17.36
C ILE A 201 15.00 -6.13 17.58
N MET A 202 14.12 -7.06 17.23
CA MET A 202 12.69 -6.94 17.48
C MET A 202 12.37 -6.77 18.97
N ASN A 203 12.93 -7.63 19.84
CA ASN A 203 12.69 -7.56 21.28
C ASN A 203 13.23 -6.24 21.88
N GLN A 204 14.40 -5.78 21.42
CA GLN A 204 14.98 -4.52 21.87
C GLN A 204 14.19 -3.30 21.37
N ALA A 205 13.61 -3.37 20.17
CA ALA A 205 12.71 -2.33 19.66
C ALA A 205 11.42 -2.27 20.48
N LYS A 206 10.78 -3.43 20.70
CA LYS A 206 9.53 -3.53 21.45
C LYS A 206 9.66 -2.98 22.87
N SER A 207 10.79 -3.22 23.55
CA SER A 207 11.01 -2.69 24.90
C SER A 207 11.14 -1.16 24.97
N LYS A 208 11.26 -0.47 23.83
CA LYS A 208 11.44 0.99 23.75
C LYS A 208 10.28 1.71 23.06
N LEU A 209 9.39 1.00 22.40
CA LEU A 209 8.31 1.56 21.58
C LEU A 209 6.97 1.53 22.33
N PRO A 210 6.08 2.51 22.12
CA PRO A 210 4.69 2.42 22.56
C PRO A 210 3.95 1.25 21.90
N GLU A 211 2.96 0.66 22.57
CA GLU A 211 2.25 -0.55 22.11
C GLU A 211 1.70 -0.45 20.68
N ALA A 212 1.03 0.67 20.34
CA ALA A 212 0.51 0.90 18.99
C ALA A 212 1.62 0.86 17.92
N VAL A 213 2.81 1.36 18.24
CA VAL A 213 3.97 1.34 17.33
C VAL A 213 4.62 -0.05 17.31
N GLN A 214 4.58 -0.80 18.41
CA GLN A 214 5.06 -2.18 18.45
C GLN A 214 4.27 -3.08 17.49
N ASN A 215 2.94 -2.96 17.48
CA ASN A 215 2.06 -3.74 16.60
C ASN A 215 2.38 -3.48 15.13
N VAL A 216 2.52 -2.21 14.73
CA VAL A 216 2.93 -1.82 13.37
C VAL A 216 4.31 -2.41 13.03
N PHE A 217 5.29 -2.24 13.93
CA PHE A 217 6.66 -2.70 13.70
C PHE A 217 6.76 -4.23 13.56
N GLU A 218 5.99 -4.97 14.35
CA GLU A 218 5.86 -6.42 14.28
C GLU A 218 5.16 -6.89 13.00
N ALA A 219 4.01 -6.28 12.69
CA ALA A 219 3.26 -6.58 11.47
C ALA A 219 4.14 -6.42 10.22
N GLU A 220 4.86 -5.31 10.11
CA GLU A 220 5.79 -5.08 9.01
C GLU A 220 6.90 -6.15 8.95
N ASN A 221 7.46 -6.58 10.09
CA ASN A 221 8.50 -7.60 10.08
C ASN A 221 7.97 -8.98 9.66
N ASN A 222 6.76 -9.33 10.07
CA ASN A 222 6.08 -10.54 9.65
C ASN A 222 5.79 -10.50 8.15
N ILE A 223 5.30 -9.38 7.62
CA ILE A 223 5.11 -9.21 6.17
C ILE A 223 6.43 -9.39 5.42
N ARG A 224 7.54 -8.77 5.88
CA ARG A 224 8.88 -8.98 5.28
C ARG A 224 9.27 -10.45 5.23
N GLN A 225 9.02 -11.20 6.30
CA GLN A 225 9.31 -12.62 6.37
C GLN A 225 8.44 -13.43 5.40
N MET A 226 7.15 -13.12 5.31
CA MET A 226 6.22 -13.80 4.43
C MET A 226 6.58 -13.61 2.95
N VAL A 227 6.80 -12.36 2.53
CA VAL A 227 7.14 -12.07 1.12
C VAL A 227 8.47 -12.69 0.72
N ALA A 228 9.43 -12.75 1.64
CA ALA A 228 10.73 -13.42 1.45
C ALA A 228 10.61 -14.95 1.29
N ASN A 229 9.76 -15.59 2.09
CA ASN A 229 9.57 -17.03 2.04
C ASN A 229 8.70 -17.48 0.87
N GLY A 230 7.76 -16.65 0.44
CA GLY A 230 6.87 -16.88 -0.71
C GLY A 230 5.83 -17.99 -0.56
N ASN A 231 5.77 -18.67 0.60
CA ASN A 231 4.76 -19.66 0.91
C ASN A 231 3.73 -19.10 1.90
N TYR A 232 2.76 -18.36 1.39
CA TYR A 232 1.65 -17.80 2.16
C TYR A 232 0.42 -17.58 1.28
N THR A 233 -0.73 -17.48 1.93
CA THR A 233 -1.99 -17.06 1.36
C THR A 233 -2.29 -15.62 1.74
N TYR A 234 -3.17 -14.98 0.97
CA TYR A 234 -3.66 -13.64 1.28
C TYR A 234 -4.17 -13.50 2.71
N ALA A 235 -5.00 -14.45 3.15
CA ALA A 235 -5.59 -14.45 4.49
C ALA A 235 -4.55 -14.57 5.61
N GLU A 236 -3.43 -15.27 5.36
CA GLU A 236 -2.32 -15.31 6.31
C GLU A 236 -1.61 -13.96 6.41
N MET A 237 -1.45 -13.23 5.30
CA MET A 237 -0.83 -11.91 5.33
C MET A 237 -1.75 -10.89 5.99
N GLU A 238 -3.04 -10.93 5.65
CA GLU A 238 -4.07 -10.05 6.20
C GLU A 238 -4.15 -10.14 7.73
N LYS A 239 -3.99 -11.34 8.31
CA LYS A 239 -3.96 -11.54 9.77
C LYS A 239 -2.87 -10.73 10.48
N TYR A 240 -1.75 -10.46 9.81
CA TYR A 240 -0.69 -9.61 10.37
C TYR A 240 -0.89 -8.14 10.02
N ALA A 241 -1.39 -7.86 8.82
CA ALA A 241 -1.60 -6.50 8.35
C ALA A 241 -2.77 -5.79 9.07
N ILE A 242 -3.78 -6.53 9.51
CA ILE A 242 -5.00 -6.01 10.12
C ILE A 242 -5.14 -6.54 11.55
N ILE A 243 -5.24 -5.63 12.52
CA ILE A 243 -5.56 -6.01 13.91
C ILE A 243 -7.02 -6.42 13.98
N ALA A 244 -7.28 -7.61 14.54
CA ALA A 244 -8.63 -8.09 14.79
C ALA A 244 -9.34 -7.26 15.88
N GLY A 245 -10.64 -7.02 15.70
CA GLY A 245 -11.45 -6.22 16.61
C GLY A 245 -11.75 -4.82 16.06
N MET A 246 -12.22 -3.94 16.93
CA MET A 246 -12.58 -2.56 16.58
C MET A 246 -11.66 -1.59 17.31
N ALA A 247 -11.22 -0.56 16.60
CA ALA A 247 -10.52 0.55 17.21
C ALA A 247 -11.43 1.26 18.24
N PRO A 248 -10.86 1.90 19.28
CA PRO A 248 -11.66 2.63 20.27
C PRO A 248 -12.53 3.70 19.61
N VAL A 249 -13.82 3.74 19.94
CA VAL A 249 -14.76 4.69 19.34
C VAL A 249 -14.37 6.12 19.69
N ARG A 250 -14.34 6.99 18.68
CA ARG A 250 -14.20 8.44 18.83
C ARG A 250 -15.49 9.15 18.42
N THR A 251 -15.81 10.25 19.10
CA THR A 251 -17.03 11.04 18.86
C THR A 251 -16.75 12.46 18.37
N ASP A 252 -15.50 12.92 18.45
CA ASP A 252 -15.09 14.26 18.07
C ASP A 252 -15.04 14.47 16.55
N ILE A 253 -14.73 13.41 15.80
CA ILE A 253 -14.75 13.42 14.33
C ILE A 253 -15.75 12.34 13.85
N PRO A 254 -16.99 12.72 13.52
CA PRO A 254 -18.03 11.75 13.18
C PRO A 254 -17.81 11.14 11.79
N SER A 255 -18.30 9.91 11.60
CA SER A 255 -18.42 9.29 10.28
C SER A 255 -19.16 10.19 9.29
N GLY A 256 -18.64 10.28 8.06
CA GLY A 256 -19.23 11.12 7.01
C GLY A 256 -19.01 12.62 7.17
N ILE A 257 -18.07 13.04 8.01
CA ILE A 257 -17.61 14.44 8.07
C ILE A 257 -17.13 14.91 6.69
N TRP A 258 -17.50 16.13 6.31
CA TRP A 258 -17.04 16.75 5.07
C TRP A 258 -15.71 17.45 5.30
N THR A 259 -14.71 17.08 4.50
CA THR A 259 -13.43 17.80 4.42
C THR A 259 -13.46 18.75 3.22
N LEU A 260 -12.94 19.96 3.38
CA LEU A 260 -12.73 20.88 2.26
C LEU A 260 -11.43 20.47 1.55
N HIS A 261 -11.55 20.01 0.30
CA HIS A 261 -10.39 19.69 -0.52
C HIS A 261 -9.66 20.97 -0.93
N PRO A 262 -8.33 20.98 -1.10
CA PRO A 262 -7.56 22.16 -1.54
C PRO A 262 -8.03 22.75 -2.88
N ASP A 263 -8.65 21.94 -3.74
CA ASP A 263 -9.28 22.42 -4.99
C ASP A 263 -10.68 23.04 -4.80
N GLY A 264 -11.16 23.18 -3.57
CA GLY A 264 -12.36 23.95 -3.21
C GLY A 264 -13.68 23.18 -3.21
N TYR A 265 -13.68 21.90 -3.55
CA TYR A 265 -14.85 21.03 -3.37
C TYR A 265 -14.83 20.35 -2.00
N TYR A 266 -15.98 19.84 -1.56
CA TYR A 266 -16.10 19.06 -0.34
C TYR A 266 -16.06 17.57 -0.67
N ILE A 267 -15.37 16.79 0.16
CA ILE A 267 -15.23 15.34 0.03
C ILE A 267 -15.49 14.65 1.37
N ARG A 268 -16.11 13.47 1.33
CA ARG A 268 -16.25 12.59 2.49
C ARG A 268 -16.18 11.12 2.10
N TYR A 269 -15.83 10.29 3.08
CA TYR A 269 -15.53 8.88 2.88
C TYR A 269 -16.38 8.00 3.79
N PHE A 270 -16.83 6.87 3.25
CA PHE A 270 -17.50 5.78 3.97
C PHE A 270 -16.82 4.46 3.62
N PRO A 271 -15.79 4.06 4.39
CA PRO A 271 -15.15 2.77 4.21
C PRO A 271 -16.09 1.61 4.54
N SER A 272 -15.98 0.51 3.80
CA SER A 272 -16.58 -0.79 4.09
C SER A 272 -15.44 -1.81 4.11
N GLY A 273 -14.89 -2.02 5.30
CA GLY A 273 -13.53 -2.56 5.44
C GLY A 273 -12.50 -1.64 4.76
N TYR A 274 -11.29 -2.16 4.53
CA TYR A 274 -10.24 -1.41 3.84
C TYR A 274 -10.29 -1.56 2.31
N ALA A 275 -11.08 -2.51 1.79
CA ALA A 275 -11.09 -2.88 0.38
C ALA A 275 -12.08 -2.07 -0.46
N ILE A 276 -13.08 -1.45 0.18
CA ILE A 276 -14.12 -0.67 -0.49
C ILE A 276 -14.30 0.65 0.24
N THR A 277 -14.35 1.75 -0.51
CA THR A 277 -14.69 3.06 0.05
C THR A 277 -15.71 3.74 -0.86
N LYS A 278 -16.84 4.14 -0.27
CA LYS A 278 -17.76 5.06 -0.93
C LYS A 278 -17.28 6.48 -0.71
N VAL A 279 -17.08 7.21 -1.79
CA VAL A 279 -16.70 8.62 -1.81
C VAL A 279 -17.93 9.42 -2.22
N GLN A 280 -18.14 10.55 -1.53
CA GLN A 280 -19.13 11.55 -1.94
C GLN A 280 -18.45 12.91 -2.07
N LEU A 281 -18.78 13.62 -3.15
CA LEU A 281 -18.28 14.95 -3.47
C LEU A 281 -19.44 15.94 -3.49
N TYR A 282 -19.17 17.16 -3.04
CA TYR A 282 -20.00 18.32 -3.31
C TYR A 282 -19.16 19.43 -3.92
N VAL A 283 -19.53 19.85 -5.12
CA VAL A 283 -18.83 20.87 -5.89
C VAL A 283 -19.69 22.14 -5.89
N PRO A 284 -19.28 23.19 -5.16
CA PRO A 284 -20.02 24.44 -5.13
C PRO A 284 -20.06 25.10 -6.51
N LYS A 285 -21.22 25.61 -6.94
CA LYS A 285 -21.34 26.31 -8.23
C LYS A 285 -20.37 27.48 -8.37
N THR A 286 -20.10 28.19 -7.27
CA THR A 286 -19.16 29.33 -7.21
C THR A 286 -17.73 28.93 -7.56
N LEU A 287 -17.33 27.67 -7.35
CA LEU A 287 -15.99 27.18 -7.65
C LEU A 287 -15.69 27.22 -9.15
N LEU A 288 -16.68 26.90 -9.98
CA LEU A 288 -16.53 26.77 -11.43
C LEU A 288 -16.70 28.07 -12.20
N VAL A 289 -17.19 29.14 -11.54
CA VAL A 289 -17.33 30.48 -12.15
C VAL A 289 -15.98 31.04 -12.60
N THR A 290 -14.88 30.59 -12.00
CA THR A 290 -13.51 31.00 -12.35
C THR A 290 -13.01 30.41 -13.68
N GLY A 291 -13.73 29.45 -14.27
CA GLY A 291 -13.28 28.71 -15.46
C GLY A 291 -12.13 27.72 -15.18
N LYS A 292 -11.70 27.57 -13.92
CA LYS A 292 -10.69 26.58 -13.53
C LYS A 292 -11.26 25.17 -13.72
N ARG A 293 -10.59 24.36 -14.53
CA ARG A 293 -10.86 22.92 -14.65
C ARG A 293 -10.43 22.21 -13.37
N ILE A 294 -11.37 21.62 -12.66
CA ILE A 294 -11.12 20.84 -11.44
C ILE A 294 -11.22 19.36 -11.77
N VAL A 295 -10.26 18.57 -11.28
CA VAL A 295 -10.23 17.12 -11.46
C VAL A 295 -10.18 16.44 -10.11
N TYR A 296 -11.14 15.57 -9.83
CA TYR A 296 -11.02 14.63 -8.73
C TYR A 296 -10.20 13.42 -9.19
N ASN A 297 -9.12 13.11 -8.48
CA ASN A 297 -8.34 11.91 -8.73
C ASN A 297 -8.08 11.15 -7.43
N ALA A 298 -8.80 10.06 -7.26
CA ALA A 298 -8.79 9.24 -6.06
C ALA A 298 -7.39 8.69 -5.70
N THR A 299 -6.49 8.52 -6.67
CA THR A 299 -5.16 7.92 -6.46
C THR A 299 -4.17 8.85 -5.76
N ASN A 300 -4.51 10.12 -5.60
CA ASN A 300 -3.67 11.13 -4.95
C ASN A 300 -4.13 11.43 -3.52
N ASP A 301 -5.33 10.96 -3.16
CA ASP A 301 -6.02 11.28 -1.92
C ASP A 301 -5.89 10.11 -0.94
N ILE A 302 -5.72 10.42 0.34
CA ILE A 302 -5.87 9.44 1.42
C ILE A 302 -7.11 9.79 2.22
N ALA A 303 -7.99 8.80 2.38
CA ALA A 303 -9.00 8.82 3.44
C ALA A 303 -8.27 8.48 4.74
N CYS A 304 -7.94 9.51 5.51
CA CYS A 304 -7.20 9.39 6.75
C CYS A 304 -8.16 9.24 7.92
N PRO A 305 -8.04 8.18 8.74
CA PRO A 305 -8.89 8.00 9.89
C PRO A 305 -8.54 9.02 10.97
N ALA A 306 -9.56 9.56 11.63
CA ALA A 306 -9.38 10.28 12.88
C ALA A 306 -8.72 9.38 13.94
N ASN A 307 -9.18 8.14 14.03
CA ASN A 307 -8.55 7.14 14.88
C ASN A 307 -7.20 6.69 14.29
N ILE A 308 -6.11 7.19 14.86
CA ILE A 308 -4.74 6.89 14.39
C ILE A 308 -4.34 5.41 14.50
N GLY A 309 -5.12 4.61 15.24
CA GLY A 309 -4.98 3.15 15.31
C GLY A 309 -5.69 2.41 14.17
N SER A 310 -6.46 3.11 13.32
CA SER A 310 -7.21 2.57 12.19
C SER A 310 -6.44 2.73 10.86
N GLN A 311 -6.92 2.03 9.83
CA GLN A 311 -6.28 2.03 8.51
C GLN A 311 -6.34 3.36 7.75
N ARG A 312 -5.22 3.78 7.18
CA ARG A 312 -5.18 4.81 6.12
C ARG A 312 -5.60 4.16 4.82
N LEU A 313 -6.51 4.77 4.07
CA LEU A 313 -7.03 4.17 2.84
C LEU A 313 -6.66 5.02 1.64
N ALA A 314 -6.04 4.40 0.65
CA ALA A 314 -5.97 4.91 -0.72
C ALA A 314 -7.17 4.42 -1.53
N GLN A 315 -7.57 5.18 -2.54
CA GLN A 315 -8.66 4.80 -3.45
C GLN A 315 -8.16 4.77 -4.90
N THR A 316 -8.96 4.13 -5.76
CA THR A 316 -8.81 4.20 -7.22
C THR A 316 -9.99 4.96 -7.81
N ASN A 317 -9.85 5.35 -9.07
CA ASN A 317 -10.93 5.92 -9.87
C ASN A 317 -11.84 4.83 -10.48
N GLU A 318 -11.63 3.55 -10.17
CA GLU A 318 -12.43 2.44 -10.69
C GLU A 318 -13.75 2.31 -9.91
N PRO A 319 -14.91 2.51 -10.55
CA PRO A 319 -16.18 2.28 -9.88
C PRO A 319 -16.42 0.79 -9.64
N LEU A 320 -16.96 0.45 -8.49
CA LEU A 320 -17.51 -0.87 -8.20
C LEU A 320 -18.97 -0.91 -8.63
N ASN A 321 -19.31 -1.93 -9.43
CA ASN A 321 -20.65 -2.16 -9.95
C ASN A 321 -21.26 -0.93 -10.66
N PRO A 322 -20.57 -0.30 -11.63
CA PRO A 322 -21.10 0.84 -12.35
C PRO A 322 -22.33 0.45 -13.19
N ASP A 323 -23.33 1.32 -13.21
CA ASP A 323 -24.44 1.26 -14.14
C ASP A 323 -24.23 2.35 -15.22
N TYR A 324 -23.85 1.92 -16.42
CA TYR A 324 -23.65 2.84 -17.56
C TYR A 324 -24.93 3.10 -18.36
N THR A 325 -26.08 2.52 -17.95
CA THR A 325 -27.37 2.76 -18.61
C THR A 325 -28.03 4.06 -18.15
N ILE A 326 -27.68 4.53 -16.95
CA ILE A 326 -28.14 5.80 -16.41
C ILE A 326 -27.37 6.99 -17.00
N LYS A 327 -28.02 8.16 -17.01
CA LYS A 327 -27.44 9.41 -17.53
C LYS A 327 -27.34 10.45 -16.42
N LEU A 328 -26.32 11.31 -16.52
CA LEU A 328 -26.23 12.49 -15.68
C LEU A 328 -27.47 13.37 -15.89
N LYS A 329 -28.04 13.83 -14.78
CA LYS A 329 -29.16 14.77 -14.72
C LYS A 329 -28.71 16.21 -14.99
N SER A 330 -27.50 16.57 -14.58
CA SER A 330 -26.86 17.83 -14.96
C SER A 330 -25.71 17.57 -15.93
N THR A 331 -25.69 18.32 -17.04
CA THR A 331 -24.57 18.30 -17.97
C THR A 331 -23.49 19.26 -17.51
N CYS A 332 -22.28 18.74 -17.37
CA CYS A 332 -21.06 19.54 -17.39
C CYS A 332 -21.06 20.47 -18.61
N LYS A 333 -21.00 21.78 -18.37
CA LYS A 333 -20.81 22.77 -19.44
C LYS A 333 -19.33 23.02 -19.66
#